data_AF-A0A2V7Y1S6-F1
#
_entry.id   AF-A0A2V7Y1S6-F1
#
_cell.length_a   1.000
_cell.length_b   1.000
_cell.length_c   1.000
_cell.angle_alpha   90.00
_cell.angle_beta   90.00
_cell.angle_gamma   90.00
#
_symmetry.space_group_name_H-M   'P 1'
#
loop_
_entity.id
_entity.type
_entity.pdbx_description
1 polymer ?
#
loop_
_entity_poly.entity_id
_entity_poly.type
_entity_poly.pdbx_seq_one_letter_code
_entity_poly.pdbx_strand_id
1 'polypeptide(L)'
;MKAGSGLPVDPARLRAQFPALSDSDVAAYEEVTRRILAERRPDARAALTRQLVAQGRRARERAAAGERLSEDDSLTARYLAAVEKMQGRIG
;
A
#
# COMPACT_ATOMS: atom_id res chain seq x y z
N MET A 1 12.83 21.76 -14.50
CA MET A 1 11.50 21.16 -14.77
C MET A 1 11.04 20.47 -13.48
N LYS A 2 9.97 20.95 -12.83
CA LYS A 2 9.44 20.33 -11.61
C LYS A 2 8.83 18.98 -11.98
N ALA A 3 9.41 17.89 -11.48
CA ALA A 3 8.77 16.57 -11.51
C ALA A 3 7.56 16.61 -10.57
N GLY A 4 6.44 17.14 -11.08
CA GLY A 4 5.14 17.03 -10.44
C GLY A 4 4.72 15.57 -10.48
N SER A 5 5.04 14.84 -9.41
CA SER A 5 4.18 13.84 -8.78
C SER A 5 3.05 13.29 -9.67
N GLY A 6 3.37 12.31 -10.52
CA GLY A 6 2.38 11.55 -11.31
C GLY A 6 1.50 10.61 -10.47
N LEU A 7 1.47 10.80 -9.15
CA LEU A 7 0.58 10.09 -8.24
C LEU A 7 -0.55 11.04 -7.83
N PRO A 8 -1.82 10.59 -7.80
CA PRO A 8 -2.95 11.39 -7.35
C PRO A 8 -2.94 11.67 -5.83
N VAL A 9 -1.85 11.36 -5.13
CA VAL A 9 -1.76 11.44 -3.67
C VAL A 9 -0.47 12.16 -3.29
N ASP A 10 -0.62 13.31 -2.66
CA ASP A 10 0.47 14.06 -2.04
C ASP A 10 0.82 13.39 -0.69
N PRO A 11 2.07 12.91 -0.49
CA PRO A 11 2.50 12.23 0.72
C PRO A 11 2.38 13.09 1.99
N ALA A 12 2.60 14.40 1.89
CA ALA A 12 2.48 15.31 3.02
C ALA A 12 1.01 15.46 3.41
N ARG A 13 0.14 15.57 2.41
CA ARG A 13 -1.31 15.64 2.61
C ARG A 13 -1.87 14.33 3.19
N LEU A 14 -1.31 13.18 2.80
CA LEU A 14 -1.73 11.88 3.34
C LEU A 14 -1.39 11.76 4.83
N ARG A 15 -0.16 12.12 5.22
CA ARG A 15 0.27 12.15 6.64
C ARG A 15 -0.60 13.08 7.48
N ALA A 16 -0.89 14.27 6.97
CA ALA A 16 -1.71 15.25 7.68
C ALA A 16 -3.15 14.76 7.94
N GLN A 17 -3.73 14.01 7.00
CA GLN A 17 -5.08 13.46 7.14
C GLN A 17 -5.12 12.19 8.01
N PHE A 18 -4.04 11.40 8.01
CA PHE A 18 -4.00 10.11 8.68
C PHE A 18 -2.76 10.02 9.59
N PRO A 19 -2.82 10.60 10.79
CA PRO A 19 -1.67 10.68 11.70
C PRO A 19 -1.18 9.31 12.21
N ALA A 20 -1.98 8.25 12.09
CA ALA A 20 -1.59 6.89 12.42
C ALA A 20 -0.65 6.23 11.39
N LEU A 21 -0.48 6.85 10.21
CA LEU A 21 0.43 6.36 9.19
C LEU A 21 1.88 6.69 9.56
N SER A 22 2.73 5.66 9.59
CA SER A 22 4.17 5.82 9.64
C SER A 22 4.72 6.22 8.25
N ASP A 23 5.96 6.70 8.20
CA ASP A 23 6.63 6.96 6.92
C ASP A 23 6.71 5.71 6.03
N SER A 24 6.87 4.53 6.65
CA SER A 24 6.90 3.27 5.92
C SER A 24 5.53 2.86 5.36
N ASP A 25 4.44 3.25 6.04
CA ASP A 25 3.07 3.04 5.54
C ASP A 25 2.80 3.93 4.33
N VAL A 26 3.23 5.19 4.40
CA VAL A 26 3.09 6.15 3.31
C VAL A 26 3.90 5.72 2.08
N ALA A 27 5.16 5.33 2.27
CA ALA A 27 6.00 4.84 1.18
C ALA A 27 5.42 3.58 0.51
N ALA A 28 4.92 2.62 1.30
CA ALA A 28 4.25 1.43 0.77
C ALA A 28 2.97 1.78 0.02
N TYR A 29 2.19 2.72 0.55
CA TYR A 29 0.98 3.20 -0.10
C TYR A 29 1.27 3.87 -1.44
N GLU A 30 2.26 4.74 -1.51
CA GLU A 30 2.68 5.38 -2.76
C GLU A 30 3.13 4.38 -3.81
N GLU A 31 4.03 3.47 -3.44
CA GLU A 31 4.62 2.51 -4.36
C GLU A 31 3.57 1.54 -4.90
N VAL A 32 2.72 0.99 -4.04
CA VAL A 32 1.64 0.08 -4.47
C VAL A 32 0.59 0.83 -5.30
N THR A 33 0.22 2.05 -4.93
CA THR A 33 -0.68 2.89 -5.74
C THR A 33 -0.10 3.17 -7.12
N ARG A 34 1.20 3.42 -7.21
CA ARG A 34 1.92 3.59 -8.49
C ARG A 34 1.78 2.35 -9.37
N ARG A 35 2.02 1.16 -8.81
CA ARG A 35 1.90 -0.12 -9.54
C ARG A 35 0.48 -0.34 -10.06
N ILE A 36 -0.53 -0.05 -9.24
CA ILE A 36 -1.95 -0.16 -9.62
C ILE A 36 -2.29 0.82 -10.74
N LEU A 37 -1.84 2.07 -10.66
CA LEU A 37 -2.13 3.09 -11.67
C LEU A 37 -1.36 2.92 -12.97
N ALA A 38 -0.22 2.23 -12.94
CA ALA A 38 0.52 1.84 -14.13
C ALA A 38 -0.26 0.84 -15.00
N GLU A 39 -1.16 0.05 -14.42
CA GLU A 39 -2.08 -0.82 -15.16
C GLU A 39 -3.20 0.00 -15.80
N ARG A 40 -3.16 0.11 -17.14
CA ARG A 40 -4.05 0.96 -17.93
C ARG A 40 -5.41 0.33 -18.19
N ARG A 41 -5.53 -1.00 -18.11
CA ARG A 41 -6.79 -1.71 -18.34
C ARG A 41 -7.61 -1.76 -17.05
N PRO A 42 -8.85 -1.24 -17.03
CA PRO A 42 -9.67 -1.20 -15.82
C PRO A 42 -9.84 -2.56 -15.13
N ASP A 43 -10.15 -3.61 -15.88
CA ASP A 43 -10.37 -4.96 -15.32
C ASP A 43 -9.09 -5.58 -14.76
N ALA A 44 -7.97 -5.40 -15.48
CA ALA A 44 -6.67 -5.89 -15.02
C ALA A 44 -6.22 -5.12 -13.77
N ARG A 45 -6.48 -3.81 -13.71
CA ARG A 45 -6.21 -2.99 -12.52
C ARG A 45 -7.04 -3.45 -11.32
N ALA A 46 -8.33 -3.74 -11.52
CA ALA A 46 -9.19 -4.27 -10.47
C ALA A 46 -8.76 -5.67 -10.01
N ALA A 47 -8.29 -6.52 -10.93
CA ALA A 47 -7.70 -7.81 -10.59
C ALA A 47 -6.40 -7.65 -9.78
N LEU A 48 -5.51 -6.77 -10.21
CA LEU A 48 -4.24 -6.44 -9.54
C LEU A 48 -4.47 -5.94 -8.11
N THR A 49 -5.40 -4.99 -7.92
CA THR A 49 -5.75 -4.50 -6.57
C THR A 49 -6.20 -5.64 -5.65
N ARG A 50 -7.06 -6.54 -6.14
CA ARG A 50 -7.52 -7.71 -5.36
C ARG A 50 -6.39 -8.67 -5.04
N GLN A 51 -5.49 -8.92 -6.00
CA GLN A 51 -4.32 -9.75 -5.80
C GLN A 51 -3.39 -9.19 -4.73
N LEU A 52 -3.06 -7.90 -4.79
CA LEU A 52 -2.17 -7.24 -3.82
C LEU A 52 -2.76 -7.26 -2.40
N VAL A 53 -4.08 -7.08 -2.27
CA VAL A 53 -4.76 -7.21 -0.97
C VAL A 53 -4.69 -8.64 -0.44
N ALA A 54 -4.93 -9.65 -1.30
CA ALA A 54 -4.84 -11.05 -0.91
C ALA A 54 -3.40 -11.44 -0.51
N GLN A 55 -2.40 -10.94 -1.25
CA GLN A 55 -0.98 -11.12 -0.94
C GLN A 55 -0.63 -10.49 0.41
N GLY A 56 -1.04 -9.24 0.67
CA GLY A 56 -0.78 -8.57 1.94
C GLY A 56 -1.38 -9.30 3.14
N ARG A 57 -2.55 -9.94 2.99
CA ARG A 57 -3.15 -10.78 4.04
C ARG A 57 -2.30 -12.01 4.32
N ARG A 58 -1.93 -12.77 3.28
CA ARG A 58 -1.07 -13.95 3.41
C ARG A 58 0.30 -13.60 3.99
N ALA A 59 0.89 -12.48 3.56
CA ALA A 59 2.16 -11.98 4.06
C ALA A 59 2.09 -11.68 5.56
N ARG A 60 0.98 -11.11 6.05
CA ARG A 60 0.77 -10.91 7.49
C ARG A 60 0.64 -12.21 8.26
N GLU A 61 -0.10 -13.18 7.74
CA GLU A 61 -0.25 -14.50 8.37
C GLU A 61 1.13 -15.18 8.51
N ARG A 62 1.94 -15.14 7.45
CA ARG A 62 3.31 -15.67 7.45
C ARG A 62 4.22 -14.94 8.43
N ALA A 63 4.16 -13.61 8.47
CA ALA A 63 4.92 -12.82 9.45
C ALA A 63 4.52 -13.13 10.90
N ALA A 64 3.22 -13.30 11.17
CA ALA A 64 2.72 -13.70 12.47
C ALA A 64 3.16 -15.12 12.87
N ALA A 65 3.36 -16.00 11.89
CA ALA A 65 3.99 -17.30 12.07
C ALA A 65 5.52 -17.26 12.23
N GLY A 66 6.13 -16.06 12.22
CA GLY A 66 7.58 -15.87 12.37
C GLY A 66 8.38 -16.09 11.09
N GLU A 67 7.74 -16.22 9.93
CA GLU A 67 8.44 -16.37 8.66
C GLU A 67 9.09 -15.06 8.21
N ARG A 68 10.26 -15.18 7.58
CA ARG A 68 10.89 -14.06 6.88
C ARG A 68 10.15 -13.78 5.57
N LEU A 69 9.61 -12.58 5.44
CA LEU A 69 8.94 -12.13 4.23
C LEU A 69 9.93 -11.74 3.13
N SER A 70 9.50 -11.91 1.87
CA SER A 70 10.13 -11.25 0.73
C SER A 70 9.91 -9.73 0.79
N GLU A 71 10.61 -8.98 -0.05
CA GLU A 71 10.41 -7.53 -0.17
C GLU A 71 9.01 -7.19 -0.67
N ASP A 72 8.49 -7.92 -1.66
CA ASP A 72 7.13 -7.72 -2.17
C ASP A 72 6.05 -8.09 -1.14
N ASP A 73 6.23 -9.16 -0.37
CA ASP A 73 5.31 -9.52 0.71
C ASP A 73 5.35 -8.49 1.84
N SER A 74 6.55 -8.00 2.16
CA SER A 74 6.77 -6.91 3.11
C SER A 74 6.10 -5.61 2.68
N LEU A 75 6.14 -5.30 1.38
CA LEU A 75 5.52 -4.11 0.80
C LEU A 75 3.99 -4.22 0.81
N THR A 76 3.44 -5.35 0.35
CA THR A 76 1.98 -5.57 0.29
C THR A 76 1.35 -5.67 1.68
N ALA A 77 2.05 -6.24 2.66
CA ALA A 77 1.60 -6.25 4.06
C ALA A 77 1.52 -4.84 4.66
N ARG A 78 2.51 -3.98 4.38
CA ARG A 78 2.52 -2.57 4.83
C ARG A 78 1.47 -1.74 4.12
N TYR A 79 1.31 -1.92 2.81
CA TYR A 79 0.22 -1.29 2.07
C TYR A 79 -1.15 -1.60 2.67
N LEU A 80 -1.40 -2.88 2.99
CA LEU A 80 -2.64 -3.29 3.63
C LEU A 80 -2.83 -2.62 5.00
N ALA A 81 -1.76 -2.53 5.80
CA ALA A 81 -1.78 -1.82 7.08
C ALA A 81 -2.10 -0.34 6.92
N ALA A 82 -1.48 0.34 5.96
CA ALA A 82 -1.78 1.74 5.66
C ALA A 82 -3.27 1.92 5.33
N VAL A 83 -3.81 1.09 4.43
CA VAL A 83 -5.23 1.15 4.01
C VAL A 83 -6.18 0.94 5.19
N GLU A 84 -5.91 -0.02 6.06
CA GLU A 84 -6.77 -0.29 7.22
C GLU A 84 -6.71 0.84 8.27
N LYS A 85 -5.55 1.45 8.49
CA LYS A 85 -5.40 2.66 9.34
C LYS A 85 -6.20 3.83 8.78
N MET A 86 -6.13 4.08 7.47
CA MET A 86 -6.92 5.12 6.81
C MET A 86 -8.43 4.86 6.89
N GLN A 87 -8.84 3.60 6.97
CA GLN A 87 -10.23 3.19 7.17
C GLN A 87 -10.67 3.20 8.64
N GLY A 88 -9.78 3.55 9.58
CA GLY A 88 -10.05 3.51 11.01
C GLY A 88 -10.25 2.10 11.59
N ARG A 89 -9.77 1.06 10.89
CA ARG A 89 -9.93 -0.35 11.32
C ARG A 89 -8.86 -0.81 12.29
N ILE A 90 -7.75 -0.08 12.35
CA ILE A 90 -6.65 -0.28 13.29
C ILE A 90 -6.11 1.09 13.68
N GLY A 91 -5.87 1.27 14.98
CA GLY A 91 -5.33 2.48 15.61
C GLY A 91 -3.95 2.21 16.17
#